data_AF-A0A0A7KJG9-F1
#
_entry.id   AF-A0A0A7KJG9-F1
#
_cell.length_a   1.000
_cell.length_b   1.000
_cell.length_c   1.000
_cell.angle_alpha   90.00
_cell.angle_beta   90.00
_cell.angle_gamma   90.00
#
_symmetry.space_group_name_H-M   'P 1'
#
loop_
_entity.id
_entity.type
_entity.pdbx_description
1 polymer ?
#
loop_
_entity_poly.entity_id
_entity_poly.type
_entity_poly.pdbx_seq_one_letter_code
_entity_poly.pdbx_strand_id
1 'polypeptide(L)'
;MTPDDWQKGMENEAASVEDGEWAIEARRAARANKMKRTGFVLTAATLLYVLIGSLMVMAFNALSIGYGPQGLRAVVLGSPLPSFLTGLLIPLLTTAYLVRLGVRPALVWPVPIVGAVLGAVVSGLLTIAVPLNFQNVMPGEPVDLLPSGTYDMAQILSSLAVTALAVALGIGLGQWLRRQNRRTLA
;
A
#
# COMPACT_ATOMS: atom_id res chain seq x y z
N MET A 1 -8.15 19.68 25.56
CA MET A 1 -6.90 18.90 25.66
C MET A 1 -7.07 17.65 24.82
N THR A 2 -6.26 17.46 23.78
CA THR A 2 -6.34 16.25 22.94
C THR A 2 -5.62 15.07 23.62
N PRO A 3 -5.91 13.81 23.25
CA PRO A 3 -5.16 12.65 23.77
C PRO A 3 -3.65 12.77 23.54
N ASP A 4 -3.25 13.36 22.42
CA ASP A 4 -1.84 13.60 22.08
C ASP A 4 -1.21 14.69 22.99
N ASP A 5 -1.97 15.72 23.37
CA ASP A 5 -1.52 16.75 24.33
C ASP A 5 -1.38 16.18 25.75
N TRP A 6 -2.29 15.29 26.14
CA TRP A 6 -2.24 14.61 27.44
C TRP A 6 -1.06 13.65 27.51
N GLN A 7 -0.81 12.88 26.45
CA GLN A 7 0.34 12.00 26.39
C GLN A 7 1.66 12.79 26.45
N LYS A 8 1.77 13.92 25.75
CA LYS A 8 2.94 14.80 25.84
C LYS A 8 3.11 15.42 27.23
N GLY A 9 2.02 15.83 27.87
CA GLY A 9 2.05 16.33 29.25
C GLY A 9 2.61 15.29 30.20
N MET A 10 2.08 14.06 30.14
CA MET A 10 2.55 12.93 30.94
C MET A 10 4.02 12.56 30.66
N GLU A 11 4.46 12.61 29.40
CA GLU A 11 5.86 12.36 29.03
C GLU A 11 6.80 13.45 29.58
N ASN A 12 6.37 14.71 29.60
CA ASN A 12 7.15 15.83 30.15
C ASN A 12 7.20 15.79 31.68
N GLU A 13 6.09 15.47 32.35
CA GLU A 13 6.06 15.28 33.81
C GLU A 13 6.90 14.06 34.22
N ALA A 14 6.85 12.96 33.47
CA ALA A 14 7.72 11.79 33.64
C ALA A 14 9.20 12.06 33.33
N ALA A 15 9.53 13.18 32.70
CA ALA A 15 10.91 13.61 32.53
C ALA A 15 11.38 14.54 33.67
N SER A 16 10.47 15.21 34.37
CA SER A 16 10.79 16.12 35.48
C SER A 16 10.80 15.47 36.86
N VAL A 17 10.19 14.30 37.02
CA VAL A 17 10.12 13.58 38.30
C VAL A 17 11.32 12.63 38.44
N GLU A 18 12.05 12.72 39.56
CA GLU A 18 13.19 11.84 39.90
C GLU A 18 12.79 10.39 40.21
N ASP A 19 11.48 10.14 40.36
CA ASP A 19 10.92 8.84 40.70
C ASP A 19 10.99 7.88 39.51
N GLY A 20 12.06 7.06 39.50
CA GLY A 20 12.46 6.27 38.36
C GLY A 20 11.43 5.22 37.91
N GLU A 21 10.65 4.66 38.83
CA GLU A 21 9.70 3.59 38.52
C GLU A 21 8.49 4.11 37.71
N TRP A 22 7.86 5.19 38.17
CA TRP A 22 6.73 5.81 37.46
C TRP A 22 7.15 6.33 36.08
N ALA A 23 8.32 6.96 35.97
CA ALA A 23 8.86 7.42 34.71
C ALA A 23 9.12 6.27 33.71
N ILE A 24 9.58 5.12 34.20
CA ILE A 24 9.78 3.91 33.38
C ILE A 24 8.43 3.36 32.89
N GLU A 25 7.43 3.26 33.76
CA GLU A 25 6.10 2.77 33.41
C GLU A 25 5.39 3.68 32.39
N ALA A 26 5.41 4.99 32.63
CA ALA A 26 4.84 5.97 31.70
C ALA A 26 5.48 5.88 30.31
N ARG A 27 6.81 5.74 30.24
CA ARG A 27 7.53 5.54 28.97
C ARG A 27 7.19 4.20 28.30
N ARG A 28 7.01 3.12 29.06
CA ARG A 28 6.59 1.82 28.53
C ARG A 28 5.18 1.89 27.96
N ALA A 29 4.23 2.48 28.67
CA ALA A 29 2.85 2.66 28.23
C ALA A 29 2.76 3.54 26.97
N ALA A 30 3.49 4.66 26.95
CA ALA A 30 3.58 5.54 25.78
C ALA A 30 4.15 4.82 24.55
N ARG A 31 5.23 4.03 24.73
CA ARG A 31 5.81 3.21 23.66
C ARG A 31 4.82 2.16 23.17
N ALA A 32 4.12 1.47 24.06
CA ALA A 32 3.13 0.46 23.70
C ALA A 32 1.98 1.07 22.88
N ASN A 33 1.44 2.22 23.29
CA ASN A 33 0.40 2.92 22.55
C ASN A 33 0.88 3.40 21.17
N LYS A 34 2.11 3.93 21.10
CA LYS A 34 2.72 4.33 19.83
C LYS A 34 2.92 3.12 18.89
N MET A 35 3.33 1.97 19.42
CA MET A 35 3.46 0.73 18.64
C MET A 35 2.10 0.23 18.15
N LYS A 36 1.06 0.24 18.99
CA LYS A 36 -0.32 -0.11 18.59
C LYS A 36 -0.83 0.80 17.47
N ARG A 37 -0.68 2.12 17.61
CA ARG A 37 -1.08 3.10 16.58
C ARG A 37 -0.30 2.88 15.27
N THR A 38 1.00 2.65 15.36
CA THR A 38 1.84 2.37 14.17
C THR A 38 1.41 1.07 13.50
N GLY A 39 1.15 0.01 14.28
CA GLY A 39 0.64 -1.26 13.78
C GLY A 39 -0.70 -1.09 13.05
N PHE A 40 -1.65 -0.38 13.65
CA PHE A 40 -2.93 -0.08 13.01
C PHE A 40 -2.77 0.66 11.68
N VAL A 41 -1.91 1.69 11.63
CA VAL A 41 -1.63 2.44 10.40
C VAL A 41 -1.00 1.55 9.32
N LEU A 42 -0.06 0.68 9.69
CA LEU A 42 0.56 -0.25 8.75
C LEU A 42 -0.43 -1.28 8.21
N THR A 43 -1.28 -1.84 9.07
CA THR A 43 -2.34 -2.78 8.66
C THR A 43 -3.33 -2.09 7.73
N ALA A 44 -3.83 -0.92 8.10
CA ALA A 44 -4.75 -0.15 7.27
C ALA A 44 -4.13 0.22 5.91
N ALA A 45 -2.86 0.62 5.89
CA ALA A 45 -2.14 0.92 4.65
C ALA A 45 -1.96 -0.32 3.77
N THR A 46 -1.69 -1.48 4.37
CA THR A 46 -1.57 -2.75 3.65
C THR A 46 -2.91 -3.17 3.04
N LEU A 47 -4.00 -3.08 3.81
CA LEU A 47 -5.34 -3.39 3.32
C LEU A 47 -5.77 -2.43 2.20
N LEU A 48 -5.51 -1.13 2.36
CA LEU A 48 -5.80 -0.14 1.34
C LEU A 48 -4.97 -0.36 0.08
N TYR A 49 -3.69 -0.74 0.23
CA TYR A 49 -2.83 -1.11 -0.89
C TYR A 49 -3.39 -2.29 -1.67
N VAL A 50 -3.80 -3.37 -0.97
CA VAL A 50 -4.43 -4.54 -1.58
C VAL A 50 -5.72 -4.14 -2.29
N LEU A 51 -6.60 -3.38 -1.62
CA LEU A 51 -7.88 -2.94 -2.18
C LEU A 51 -7.70 -2.14 -3.47
N ILE A 52 -6.82 -1.12 -3.45
CA ILE A 52 -6.55 -0.28 -4.62
C ILE A 52 -5.96 -1.13 -5.74
N GLY A 53 -4.98 -2.00 -5.43
CA GLY A 53 -4.36 -2.90 -6.39
C GLY A 53 -5.38 -3.81 -7.07
N SER A 54 -6.23 -4.48 -6.30
CA SER A 54 -7.28 -5.36 -6.82
C SER A 54 -8.31 -4.59 -7.66
N LEU A 55 -8.75 -3.40 -7.21
CA LEU A 55 -9.67 -2.56 -7.97
C LEU A 55 -9.08 -2.12 -9.31
N MET A 56 -7.79 -1.75 -9.34
CA MET A 56 -7.12 -1.40 -10.59
C MET A 56 -7.03 -2.59 -11.54
N VAL A 57 -6.65 -3.77 -11.05
CA VAL A 57 -6.58 -5.00 -11.87
C VAL A 57 -7.96 -5.33 -12.44
N MET A 58 -9.02 -5.32 -11.62
CA MET A 58 -10.38 -5.53 -12.08
C MET A 58 -10.80 -4.50 -13.12
N ALA A 59 -10.51 -3.21 -12.91
CA ALA A 59 -10.85 -2.15 -13.85
C ALA A 59 -10.12 -2.34 -15.20
N PHE A 60 -8.82 -2.65 -15.18
CA PHE A 60 -8.06 -2.90 -16.40
C PHE A 60 -8.54 -4.15 -17.15
N ASN A 61 -8.86 -5.22 -16.43
CA ASN A 61 -9.41 -6.43 -17.02
C ASN A 61 -10.81 -6.17 -17.60
N ALA A 62 -11.70 -5.50 -16.87
CA ALA A 62 -13.03 -5.13 -17.34
C ALA A 62 -12.96 -4.23 -18.60
N LEU A 63 -12.05 -3.25 -18.62
CA LEU A 63 -11.79 -2.41 -19.78
C LEU A 63 -11.27 -3.25 -20.96
N SER A 64 -10.28 -4.11 -20.73
CA SER A 64 -9.73 -5.00 -21.77
C SER A 64 -10.81 -5.87 -22.41
N ILE A 65 -11.73 -6.42 -21.60
CA ILE A 65 -12.80 -7.29 -22.09
C ILE A 65 -13.86 -6.44 -22.83
N GLY A 66 -14.25 -5.29 -22.29
CA GLY A 66 -15.28 -4.43 -22.86
C GLY A 66 -14.95 -3.86 -24.25
N TYR A 67 -13.67 -3.63 -24.57
CA TYR A 67 -13.25 -3.13 -25.88
C TYR A 67 -12.92 -4.24 -26.91
N GLY A 68 -12.92 -5.51 -26.49
CA GLY A 68 -12.64 -6.65 -27.38
C GLY A 68 -11.21 -6.69 -27.97
N PRO A 69 -10.88 -7.72 -28.78
CA PRO A 69 -9.57 -7.89 -29.39
C PRO A 69 -9.21 -6.84 -30.47
N GLN A 70 -10.20 -6.09 -30.97
CA GLN A 70 -10.02 -5.12 -32.07
C GLN A 70 -9.94 -3.65 -31.59
N GLY A 71 -10.16 -3.37 -30.30
CA GLY A 71 -10.15 -2.02 -29.72
C GLY A 71 -8.91 -1.67 -28.90
N LEU A 72 -9.06 -0.75 -27.94
CA LEU A 72 -8.04 -0.24 -27.01
C LEU A 72 -7.26 -1.31 -26.23
N ARG A 73 -7.57 -2.60 -26.35
CA ARG A 73 -6.90 -3.70 -25.65
C ARG A 73 -5.39 -3.72 -25.88
N ALA A 74 -4.90 -3.51 -27.11
CA ALA A 74 -3.46 -3.41 -27.38
C ALA A 74 -2.84 -2.14 -26.75
N VAL A 75 -3.62 -1.06 -26.63
CA VAL A 75 -3.19 0.21 -26.02
C VAL A 75 -3.24 0.16 -24.49
N VAL A 76 -4.14 -0.64 -23.90
CA VAL A 76 -4.32 -0.75 -22.45
C VAL A 76 -3.46 -1.88 -21.87
N LEU A 77 -3.43 -3.06 -22.50
CA LEU A 77 -2.62 -4.20 -22.05
C LEU A 77 -1.22 -4.25 -22.67
N GLY A 78 -1.03 -3.69 -23.87
CA GLY A 78 0.30 -3.54 -24.47
C GLY A 78 1.04 -2.29 -23.99
N SER A 79 0.36 -1.42 -23.24
CA SER A 79 0.99 -0.28 -22.58
C SER A 79 1.69 -0.72 -21.30
N PRO A 80 2.85 -0.14 -20.97
CA PRO A 80 3.50 -0.35 -19.68
C PRO A 80 2.72 0.29 -18.51
N LEU A 81 1.63 1.01 -18.78
CA LEU A 81 0.92 1.84 -17.80
C LEU A 81 0.29 1.04 -16.65
N PRO A 82 -0.38 -0.12 -16.85
CA PRO A 82 -0.88 -0.93 -15.74
C PRO A 82 0.26 -1.39 -14.81
N SER A 83 1.35 -1.91 -15.38
CA SER A 83 2.53 -2.37 -14.64
C SER A 83 3.28 -1.23 -13.95
N PHE A 84 3.34 -0.05 -14.56
CA PHE A 84 3.90 1.16 -13.97
C PHE A 84 3.07 1.63 -12.77
N LEU A 85 1.74 1.65 -12.89
CA LEU A 85 0.88 2.10 -11.80
C LEU A 85 0.94 1.16 -10.60
N THR A 86 0.78 -0.15 -10.83
CA THR A 86 0.71 -1.15 -9.75
C THR A 86 2.09 -1.51 -9.21
N GLY A 87 3.10 -1.58 -10.06
CA GLY A 87 4.46 -1.98 -9.68
C GLY A 87 5.34 -0.83 -9.17
N LEU A 88 5.09 0.41 -9.62
CA LEU A 88 5.94 1.56 -9.27
C LEU A 88 5.18 2.67 -8.54
N LEU A 89 4.15 3.24 -9.17
CA LEU A 89 3.54 4.49 -8.68
C LEU A 89 2.83 4.28 -7.33
N ILE A 90 1.99 3.25 -7.21
CA ILE A 90 1.24 2.98 -5.97
C ILE A 90 2.21 2.67 -4.81
N PRO A 91 3.16 1.71 -4.92
CA PRO A 91 4.11 1.46 -3.83
C PRO A 91 4.92 2.71 -3.45
N LEU A 92 5.33 3.52 -4.43
CA LEU A 92 6.06 4.77 -4.20
C LEU A 92 5.24 5.77 -3.39
N LEU A 93 4.00 6.05 -3.81
CA LEU A 93 3.13 7.01 -3.14
C LEU A 93 2.71 6.53 -1.74
N THR A 94 2.34 5.26 -1.58
CA THR A 94 2.03 4.67 -0.27
C THR A 94 3.21 4.80 0.67
N THR A 95 4.41 4.48 0.19
CA THR A 95 5.63 4.59 0.99
C THR A 95 5.95 6.03 1.36
N ALA A 96 5.87 6.95 0.40
CA ALA A 96 6.10 8.38 0.63
C ALA A 96 5.11 8.95 1.66
N TYR A 97 3.85 8.56 1.58
CA TYR A 97 2.82 8.96 2.52
C TYR A 97 3.10 8.44 3.94
N LEU A 98 3.42 7.15 4.09
CA LEU A 98 3.74 6.56 5.41
C LEU A 98 4.98 7.21 6.04
N VAL A 99 6.02 7.45 5.27
CA VAL A 99 7.24 8.13 5.75
C VAL A 99 6.93 9.59 6.11
N ARG A 100 6.09 10.27 5.34
CA ARG A 100 5.62 11.64 5.66
C ARG A 100 4.85 11.66 6.99
N LEU A 101 4.04 10.64 7.29
CA LEU A 101 3.36 10.47 8.58
C LEU A 101 4.31 10.13 9.75
N GLY A 102 5.60 9.94 9.48
CA GLY A 102 6.61 9.68 10.51
C GLY A 102 6.80 8.21 10.85
N VAL A 103 6.24 7.29 10.05
CA VAL A 103 6.54 5.86 10.17
C VAL A 103 8.01 5.63 9.82
N ARG A 104 8.67 4.75 10.59
CA ARG A 104 10.09 4.43 10.36
C ARG A 104 10.25 3.71 9.02
N PRO A 105 11.23 4.07 8.17
CA PRO A 105 11.42 3.45 6.86
C PRO A 105 11.49 1.91 6.91
N ALA A 106 12.17 1.34 7.90
CA ALA A 106 12.28 -0.10 8.10
C ALA A 106 10.91 -0.81 8.27
N LEU A 107 9.91 -0.11 8.82
CA LEU A 107 8.55 -0.65 8.99
C LEU A 107 7.67 -0.49 7.75
N VAL A 108 8.08 0.31 6.77
CA VAL A 108 7.30 0.57 5.55
C VAL A 108 7.57 -0.49 4.48
N TRP A 109 8.81 -0.99 4.40
CA TRP A 109 9.22 -2.07 3.50
C TRP A 109 8.27 -3.28 3.44
N PRO A 110 7.77 -3.84 4.56
CA PRO A 110 6.87 -4.99 4.49
C PRO A 110 5.50 -4.66 3.90
N VAL A 111 5.04 -3.40 3.87
CA VAL A 111 3.69 -3.05 3.42
C VAL A 111 3.42 -3.49 1.96
N PRO A 112 4.21 -3.07 0.95
CA PRO A 112 3.96 -3.50 -0.42
C PRO A 112 4.30 -4.97 -0.67
N ILE A 113 5.25 -5.55 0.08
CA ILE A 113 5.60 -6.98 -0.04
C ILE A 113 4.44 -7.85 0.46
N VAL A 114 3.98 -7.61 1.68
CA VAL A 114 2.82 -8.32 2.27
C VAL A 114 1.57 -8.02 1.46
N GLY A 115 1.40 -6.78 1.01
CA GLY A 115 0.30 -6.39 0.14
C GLY A 115 0.29 -7.15 -1.20
N ALA A 116 1.45 -7.36 -1.82
CA ALA A 116 1.54 -8.15 -3.06
C ALA A 116 1.18 -9.63 -2.83
N VAL A 117 1.67 -10.22 -1.74
CA VAL A 117 1.34 -11.61 -1.37
C VAL A 117 -0.16 -11.75 -1.08
N LEU A 118 -0.72 -10.85 -0.26
CA LEU A 118 -2.14 -10.84 0.04
C LEU A 118 -2.98 -10.60 -1.22
N GLY A 119 -2.55 -9.71 -2.12
CA GLY A 119 -3.20 -9.49 -3.41
C GLY A 119 -3.27 -10.77 -4.23
N ALA A 120 -2.16 -11.52 -4.33
CA ALA A 120 -2.15 -12.81 -5.02
C ALA A 120 -3.10 -13.85 -4.39
N VAL A 121 -3.13 -13.92 -3.05
CA VAL A 121 -4.08 -14.77 -2.32
C VAL A 121 -5.52 -14.34 -2.59
N VAL A 122 -5.80 -13.04 -2.55
CA VAL A 122 -7.13 -12.47 -2.83
C VAL A 122 -7.56 -12.79 -4.26
N SER A 123 -6.70 -12.65 -5.26
CA SER A 123 -7.01 -13.05 -6.64
C SER A 123 -7.28 -14.56 -6.76
N GLY A 124 -6.53 -15.39 -6.02
CA GLY A 124 -6.74 -16.83 -6.01
C GLY A 124 -8.03 -17.28 -5.32
N LEU A 125 -8.55 -16.49 -4.37
CA LEU A 125 -9.78 -16.79 -3.62
C LEU A 125 -11.03 -16.11 -4.20
N LEU A 126 -10.88 -14.93 -4.81
CA LEU A 126 -11.95 -14.13 -5.39
C LEU A 126 -11.87 -14.18 -6.91
N THR A 127 -12.20 -15.34 -7.47
CA THR A 127 -12.56 -15.47 -8.88
C THR A 127 -13.94 -14.84 -9.07
N ILE A 128 -13.99 -13.59 -9.53
CA ILE A 128 -15.26 -12.93 -9.83
C ILE A 128 -15.60 -13.25 -11.29
N ALA A 129 -16.40 -14.30 -11.48
CA ALA A 129 -17.01 -14.63 -12.75
C ALA A 129 -18.14 -13.64 -13.03
N VAL A 130 -17.89 -12.64 -13.89
CA VAL A 130 -18.95 -11.72 -14.33
C VAL A 130 -19.56 -12.26 -15.62
N PRO A 131 -20.87 -12.52 -15.67
CA PRO A 131 -21.56 -12.85 -16.92
C PRO A 131 -21.59 -11.59 -17.77
N LEU A 132 -20.92 -11.62 -18.91
CA LEU A 132 -20.82 -10.48 -19.79
C LEU A 132 -21.75 -10.64 -20.99
N ASN A 133 -22.68 -9.69 -21.12
CA ASN A 133 -23.55 -9.55 -22.30
C ASN A 133 -22.85 -8.66 -23.35
N PHE A 134 -21.73 -9.13 -23.90
CA PHE A 134 -21.04 -8.43 -24.99
C PHE A 134 -21.40 -9.02 -26.35
N GLN A 135 -21.62 -8.18 -27.36
CA GLN A 135 -22.06 -8.58 -28.70
C GLN A 135 -21.08 -9.50 -29.46
N ASN A 136 -19.84 -9.66 -28.97
CA ASN A 136 -18.76 -10.42 -29.63
C ASN A 136 -18.10 -11.50 -28.73
N VAL A 137 -18.65 -11.74 -27.53
CA VAL A 137 -18.25 -12.83 -26.63
C VAL A 137 -19.45 -13.76 -26.54
N MET A 138 -19.27 -15.08 -26.54
CA MET A 138 -20.41 -16.00 -26.42
C MET A 138 -21.26 -15.58 -25.21
N PRO A 139 -22.56 -15.26 -25.42
CA PRO A 139 -23.42 -14.82 -24.34
C PRO A 139 -23.42 -15.86 -23.22
N GLY A 140 -23.01 -15.43 -22.01
CA GLY A 140 -23.04 -16.29 -20.81
C GLY A 140 -21.73 -17.00 -20.47
N GLU A 141 -20.63 -16.81 -21.21
CA GLU A 141 -19.33 -17.29 -20.72
C GLU A 141 -18.82 -16.43 -19.55
N PRO A 142 -18.52 -17.03 -18.38
CA PRO A 142 -17.96 -16.31 -17.25
C PRO A 142 -16.53 -15.89 -17.55
N VAL A 143 -16.23 -14.60 -17.43
CA VAL A 143 -14.85 -14.09 -17.51
C VAL A 143 -14.37 -13.73 -16.11
N ASP A 144 -13.18 -14.20 -15.77
CA ASP A 144 -12.51 -13.87 -14.52
C ASP A 144 -11.88 -12.47 -14.59
N LEU A 145 -12.32 -11.57 -13.70
CA LEU A 145 -11.77 -10.22 -13.58
C LEU A 145 -10.48 -10.15 -12.75
N LEU A 146 -10.18 -11.22 -12.01
CA LEU A 146 -9.00 -11.32 -11.13
C LEU A 146 -8.28 -12.66 -11.37
N PRO A 147 -7.79 -12.89 -12.61
CA PRO A 147 -7.12 -14.14 -12.94
C PRO A 147 -5.91 -14.36 -12.04
N SER A 148 -5.89 -15.52 -11.39
CA SER A 148 -4.69 -16.04 -10.75
C SER A 148 -3.72 -16.48 -11.84
N GLY A 149 -2.85 -15.55 -12.26
CA GLY A 149 -1.84 -15.83 -13.28
C GLY A 149 -0.81 -16.85 -12.79
N THR A 150 -0.29 -17.66 -13.71
CA THR A 150 0.96 -18.40 -13.50
C THR A 150 2.12 -17.43 -13.67
N TYR A 151 2.76 -17.05 -12.57
CA TYR A 151 3.93 -16.17 -12.60
C TYR A 151 5.20 -16.98 -12.84
N ASP A 152 5.98 -16.59 -13.86
CA ASP A 152 7.34 -17.11 -14.03
C ASP A 152 8.29 -16.43 -13.01
N MET A 153 9.33 -17.14 -12.59
CA MET A 153 10.34 -16.66 -11.63
C MET A 153 10.95 -15.32 -12.08
N ALA A 154 11.21 -15.16 -13.38
CA ALA A 154 11.74 -13.92 -13.94
C ALA A 154 10.76 -12.73 -13.73
N GLN A 155 9.46 -12.95 -13.90
CA GLN A 155 8.44 -11.94 -13.67
C GLN A 155 8.34 -11.57 -12.19
N ILE A 156 8.40 -12.56 -11.29
CA ILE A 156 8.41 -12.34 -9.83
C ILE A 156 9.61 -11.48 -9.44
N LEU A 157 10.82 -11.84 -9.89
CA LEU A 157 12.05 -11.10 -9.57
C LEU A 157 12.00 -9.67 -10.10
N SER A 158 11.51 -9.47 -11.34
CA SER A 158 11.35 -8.13 -11.91
C SER A 158 10.36 -7.29 -11.09
N SER A 159 9.21 -7.87 -10.71
CA SER A 159 8.19 -7.18 -9.91
C SER A 159 8.72 -6.80 -8.52
N LEU A 160 9.49 -7.68 -7.88
CA LEU A 160 10.14 -7.39 -6.60
C LEU A 160 11.18 -6.28 -6.75
N ALA A 161 11.98 -6.30 -7.82
CA ALA A 161 12.97 -5.25 -8.09
C ALA A 161 12.32 -3.88 -8.31
N VAL A 162 11.26 -3.81 -9.12
CA VAL A 162 10.50 -2.57 -9.35
C VAL A 162 9.84 -2.09 -8.06
N THR A 163 9.25 -2.99 -7.27
CA THR A 163 8.64 -2.66 -5.99
C THR A 163 9.68 -2.15 -4.98
N ALA A 164 10.84 -2.78 -4.91
CA ALA A 164 11.93 -2.35 -4.04
C ALA A 164 12.45 -0.95 -4.43
N LEU A 165 12.59 -0.70 -5.74
CA LEU A 165 12.94 0.62 -6.26
C LEU A 165 11.87 1.66 -5.89
N ALA A 166 10.60 1.33 -6.07
CA ALA A 166 9.47 2.19 -5.72
C ALA A 166 9.46 2.56 -4.24
N VAL A 167 9.72 1.58 -3.35
CA VAL A 167 9.85 1.82 -1.91
C VAL A 167 11.05 2.71 -1.61
N ALA A 168 12.21 2.45 -2.19
CA ALA A 168 13.39 3.29 -1.98
C ALA A 168 13.15 4.76 -2.39
N LEU A 169 12.55 4.96 -3.58
CA LEU A 169 12.16 6.28 -4.08
C LEU A 169 11.11 6.94 -3.18
N GLY A 170 10.10 6.17 -2.76
CA GLY A 170 9.04 6.62 -1.86
C GLY A 170 9.59 7.07 -0.51
N ILE A 171 10.57 6.35 0.05
CA ILE A 171 11.26 6.76 1.28
C ILE A 171 11.96 8.12 1.07
N GLY A 172 12.71 8.26 -0.02
CA GLY A 172 13.40 9.51 -0.36
C GLY A 172 12.41 10.68 -0.48
N LEU A 173 11.34 10.48 -1.24
CA LEU A 173 10.29 11.49 -1.43
C LEU A 173 9.58 11.85 -0.12
N GLY A 174 9.19 10.86 0.69
CA GLY A 174 8.55 11.07 1.98
C GLY A 174 9.43 11.84 2.96
N GLN A 175 10.74 11.53 3.00
CA GLN A 175 11.70 12.27 3.81
C GLN A 175 11.84 13.72 3.33
N TRP A 176 11.91 13.95 2.02
CA TRP A 176 11.99 15.29 1.45
C TRP A 176 10.74 16.14 1.77
N LEU A 177 9.54 15.58 1.57
CA LEU A 177 8.27 16.23 1.91
C LEU A 177 8.19 16.58 3.39
N ARG A 178 8.64 15.67 4.27
CA ARG A 178 8.66 15.91 5.71
C ARG A 178 9.63 17.04 6.10
N ARG A 179 10.77 17.16 5.41
CA ARG A 179 11.73 18.26 5.63
C ARG A 179 11.15 19.59 5.17
N GLN A 180 10.44 19.64 4.03
CA GLN A 180 9.80 20.87 3.55
C GLN A 180 8.74 21.39 4.52
N ASN A 181 7.84 20.52 5.01
CA ASN A 181 6.82 20.94 5.99
C ASN A 181 7.41 21.49 7.29
N ARG A 182 8.61 21.04 7.69
CA ARG A 182 9.29 21.59 8.88
C ARG A 182 9.84 22.98 8.63
N ARG A 183 10.27 23.29 7.40
CA ARG A 183 10.80 24.62 7.03
C ARG A 183 9.71 25.67 6.92
N THR A 184 8.48 25.29 6.57
CA THR A 184 7.35 26.21 6.45
C THR A 184 6.71 26.58 7.79
N LEU A 185 7.01 25.81 8.85
CA LEU A 185 6.46 26.00 10.20
C LEU A 185 7.46 26.66 11.16
N ALA A 186 8.70 26.91 10.70
CA ALA A 186 9.76 27.58 11.44
C ALA A 186 9.93 29.00 10.89
#